data_AF-A0A2E5F7R1-F1
#
_entry.id   AF-A0A2E5F7R1-F1
#
_cell.length_a   1.000
_cell.length_b   1.000
_cell.length_c   1.000
_cell.angle_alpha   90.00
_cell.angle_beta   90.00
_cell.angle_gamma   90.00
#
_symmetry.space_group_name_H-M   'P 1'
#
loop_
_entity.id
_entity.type
_entity.pdbx_description
1 polymer ?
#
loop_
_entity_poly.entity_id
_entity_poly.type
_entity_poly.pdbx_seq_one_letter_code
_entity_poly.pdbx_strand_id
1 'polypeptide(L)'
;MVERYIAPIKQRKDFLGFIDILCLKPDEKGMVGVQSTSGGNFNSRLKKSLSMETLDLFIKNGNVFEVHGWAKRGARGKRKTWQCRRLRIDENNLRQIRCPEVAADATPPPECEDDS
;
A
#
# COMPACT_ATOMS: atom_id res chain seq x y z
N MET A 1 -1.51 19.15 0.59
CA MET A 1 -0.07 19.26 0.95
C MET A 1 0.38 17.85 1.36
N VAL A 2 1.29 17.22 0.60
CA VAL A 2 1.62 15.78 0.76
C VAL A 2 2.86 15.56 1.65
N GLU A 3 3.82 16.49 1.63
CA GLU A 3 4.93 16.50 2.59
C GLU A 3 5.28 17.95 2.97
N ARG A 4 5.54 18.22 4.25
CA ARG A 4 6.07 19.50 4.74
C ARG A 4 7.26 19.25 5.64
N TYR A 5 8.42 19.80 5.26
CA TYR A 5 9.56 19.91 6.17
C TYR A 5 9.36 21.10 7.10
N ILE A 6 9.37 20.84 8.42
CA ILE A 6 9.26 21.86 9.46
C ILE A 6 10.66 22.09 10.02
N ALA A 7 11.37 23.07 9.47
CA ALA A 7 12.78 23.35 9.81
C ALA A 7 13.04 23.55 11.32
N PRO A 8 12.18 24.27 12.09
CA PRO A 8 12.39 24.45 13.53
C PRO A 8 12.51 23.16 14.35
N ILE A 9 11.74 22.14 14.00
CA ILE A 9 11.75 20.83 14.70
C ILE A 9 12.45 19.74 13.90
N LYS A 10 13.07 20.10 12.76
CA LYS A 10 13.77 19.22 11.83
C LYS A 10 12.96 17.96 11.46
N GLN A 11 11.63 18.10 11.36
CA GLN A 11 10.71 16.99 11.15
C GLN A 11 10.01 17.11 9.80
N ARG A 12 9.92 15.98 9.10
CA ARG A 12 9.07 15.83 7.91
C ARG A 12 7.73 15.27 8.37
N LYS A 13 6.64 15.92 7.95
CA LYS A 13 5.29 15.42 8.17
C LYS A 13 4.80 14.72 6.91
N ASP A 14 4.58 13.42 7.03
CA ASP A 14 3.98 12.56 6.02
C ASP A 14 2.45 12.70 6.08
N PHE A 15 1.76 12.53 4.95
CA PHE A 15 0.31 12.53 4.93
C PHE A 15 -0.22 11.29 5.68
N LEU A 16 -1.16 11.51 6.60
CA LEU A 16 -1.70 10.48 7.53
C LEU A 16 -0.63 9.69 8.33
N GLY A 17 0.64 10.15 8.35
CA GLY A 17 1.75 9.51 9.06
C GLY A 17 2.35 8.27 8.38
N PHE A 18 1.91 7.93 7.16
CA PHE A 18 2.39 6.78 6.40
C PHE A 18 2.35 6.94 4.86
N ILE A 19 2.00 8.13 4.33
CA ILE A 19 1.93 8.39 2.89
C ILE A 19 2.93 9.50 2.52
N ASP A 20 3.90 9.14 1.68
CA ASP A 20 4.91 10.08 1.17
C ASP A 20 4.47 10.75 -0.13
N ILE A 21 3.70 10.03 -0.96
CA ILE A 21 3.25 10.49 -2.28
C ILE A 21 1.75 10.17 -2.40
N LEU A 22 0.98 11.11 -2.94
CA LEU A 22 -0.44 10.90 -3.20
C LEU A 22 -0.69 11.09 -4.70
N CYS A 23 -1.28 10.09 -5.33
CA CYS A 23 -1.55 10.07 -6.75
C CYS A 23 -3.06 10.11 -7.01
N LEU A 24 -3.43 10.88 -8.02
CA LEU A 24 -4.77 10.89 -8.61
C LEU A 24 -4.63 10.36 -10.03
N LYS A 25 -5.51 9.44 -10.40
CA LYS A 25 -5.61 8.93 -11.77
C LYS A 25 -7.02 9.19 -12.29
N PRO A 26 -7.18 9.63 -13.55
CA PRO A 26 -8.50 9.91 -14.10
C PRO A 26 -9.38 8.64 -14.17
N ASP A 27 -8.77 7.46 -14.34
CA ASP A 27 -9.49 6.21 -14.59
C ASP A 27 -9.68 5.32 -13.35
N GLU A 28 -9.21 5.75 -12.17
CA GLU A 28 -9.38 5.02 -10.90
C GLU A 28 -10.16 5.89 -9.91
N LYS A 29 -11.21 5.33 -9.30
CA LYS A 29 -11.93 6.00 -8.23
C LYS A 29 -11.05 6.05 -6.97
N GLY A 30 -11.04 7.20 -6.31
CA GLY A 30 -10.26 7.43 -5.10
C GLY A 30 -8.80 7.84 -5.39
N MET A 31 -8.00 7.88 -4.35
CA MET A 31 -6.59 8.27 -4.41
C MET A 31 -5.69 7.04 -4.20
N VAL A 32 -4.47 7.11 -4.73
CA VAL A 32 -3.41 6.14 -4.39
C VAL A 32 -2.39 6.80 -3.48
N GLY A 33 -2.34 6.37 -2.23
CA GLY A 33 -1.29 6.76 -1.29
C GLY A 33 -0.10 5.83 -1.40
N VAL A 34 1.11 6.36 -1.57
CA VAL A 34 2.34 5.58 -1.71
C VAL A 34 3.29 5.89 -0.56
N GLN A 35 3.77 4.85 0.12
CA GLN A 35 4.95 4.88 0.98
C GLN A 35 6.15 4.37 0.21
N SER A 36 7.16 5.21 0.00
CA SER A 36 8.41 4.85 -0.65
C SER A 36 9.50 4.63 0.40
N THR A 37 10.17 3.48 0.34
CA THR A 37 11.22 3.14 1.29
C THR A 37 12.30 2.26 0.66
N SER A 38 13.37 2.01 1.41
CA SER A 38 14.40 1.06 1.00
C SER A 38 13.89 -0.38 1.12
N GLY A 39 14.39 -1.28 0.28
CA GLY A 39 13.97 -2.69 0.31
C GLY A 39 14.19 -3.37 1.67
N GLY A 40 15.19 -2.94 2.45
CA GLY A 40 15.43 -3.45 3.81
C GLY A 40 14.40 -2.96 4.85
N ASN A 41 13.83 -1.77 4.66
CA ASN A 41 12.81 -1.18 5.53
C ASN A 41 11.38 -1.49 5.07
N PHE A 42 11.22 -2.19 3.95
CA PHE A 42 9.91 -2.46 3.35
C PHE A 42 8.92 -3.07 4.36
N ASN A 43 9.31 -4.17 5.02
CA ASN A 43 8.43 -4.87 5.94
C ASN A 43 8.15 -4.06 7.21
N SER A 44 9.11 -3.27 7.72
CA SER A 44 8.90 -2.47 8.92
C SER A 44 7.96 -1.30 8.65
N ARG A 45 8.08 -0.66 7.49
CA ARG A 45 7.14 0.39 7.05
C ARG A 45 5.76 -0.16 6.78
N LEU A 46 5.65 -1.30 6.09
CA LEU A 46 4.39 -2.00 5.89
C LEU A 46 3.69 -2.32 7.22
N LYS A 47 4.41 -2.93 8.18
CA LYS A 47 3.84 -3.25 9.49
C LYS A 47 3.38 -2.01 10.25
N LYS A 48 4.16 -0.92 10.20
CA LYS A 48 3.78 0.37 10.80
C LYS A 48 2.49 0.91 10.17
N SER A 49 2.38 0.91 8.84
CA SER A 49 1.17 1.38 8.15
C SER A 49 -0.04 0.52 8.50
N LEU A 50 0.14 -0.82 8.51
CA LEU A 50 -0.93 -1.77 8.83
C LEU A 50 -1.45 -1.66 10.27
N SER A 51 -0.67 -1.11 11.20
CA SER A 51 -1.10 -0.92 12.59
C SER A 51 -1.84 0.41 12.83
N MET A 52 -2.03 1.24 11.80
CA MET A 52 -2.67 2.56 11.95
C MET A 52 -4.15 2.51 11.54
N GLU A 53 -5.03 3.00 12.42
CA GLU A 53 -6.48 3.13 12.12
C GLU A 53 -6.76 4.07 10.94
N THR A 54 -5.88 5.05 10.72
CA THR A 54 -5.96 5.97 9.58
C THR A 54 -5.80 5.26 8.24
N LEU A 55 -5.10 4.12 8.19
CA LEU A 55 -5.04 3.30 6.98
C LEU A 55 -6.42 2.69 6.68
N ASP A 56 -7.13 2.21 7.71
CA ASP A 56 -8.45 1.63 7.53
C ASP A 56 -9.45 2.66 7.03
N LEU A 57 -9.44 3.86 7.63
CA LEU A 57 -10.27 4.95 7.18
C LEU A 57 -9.94 5.33 5.73
N PHE A 58 -8.66 5.39 5.38
CA PHE A 58 -8.23 5.72 4.02
C PHE A 58 -8.76 4.69 3.01
N ILE A 59 -8.57 3.39 3.27
CA ILE A 59 -9.02 2.30 2.39
C ILE A 59 -10.56 2.23 2.31
N LYS A 60 -11.28 2.34 3.44
CA LYS A 60 -12.76 2.32 3.48
C LYS A 60 -13.42 3.44 2.67
N ASN A 61 -12.70 4.55 2.43
CA ASN A 61 -13.16 5.62 1.55
C ASN A 61 -12.89 5.35 0.05
N GLY A 62 -12.60 4.10 -0.32
CA GLY A 62 -12.35 3.69 -1.70
C GLY A 62 -10.98 4.10 -2.23
N ASN A 63 -10.03 4.44 -1.34
CA ASN A 63 -8.65 4.73 -1.73
C ASN A 63 -7.79 3.46 -1.69
N VAL A 64 -6.60 3.53 -2.28
CA VAL A 64 -5.64 2.44 -2.31
C VAL A 64 -4.32 2.86 -1.71
N PHE A 65 -3.70 1.97 -0.93
CA PHE A 65 -2.37 2.18 -0.39
C PHE A 65 -1.34 1.29 -1.08
N GLU A 66 -0.17 1.84 -1.41
CA GLU A 66 0.96 1.10 -1.95
C GLU A 66 2.23 1.31 -1.12
N VAL A 67 2.97 0.23 -0.91
CA VAL A 67 4.34 0.31 -0.35
C VAL A 67 5.33 -0.05 -1.44
N HIS A 68 6.31 0.82 -1.65
CA HIS A 68 7.37 0.68 -2.66
C HIS A 68 8.71 0.51 -1.95
N GLY A 69 9.38 -0.63 -2.18
CA GLY A 69 10.67 -0.98 -1.62
C GLY A 69 11.76 -0.99 -2.67
N TRP A 70 12.62 0.01 -2.67
CA TRP A 70 13.70 0.16 -3.65
C TRP A 70 14.99 -0.51 -3.16
N ALA A 71 15.59 -1.36 -4.00
CA ALA A 71 16.89 -1.95 -3.71
C ALA A 71 17.71 -2.13 -5.00
N LYS A 72 19.04 -1.99 -4.89
CA LYS A 72 19.96 -2.41 -5.95
C LYS A 72 20.07 -3.93 -5.94
N ARG A 73 19.66 -4.58 -7.03
CA ARG A 73 19.70 -6.04 -7.21
C ARG A 73 20.56 -6.39 -8.42
N GLY A 74 21.14 -7.59 -8.40
CA GLY A 74 22.02 -8.09 -9.45
C GLY A 74 22.97 -9.17 -8.92
N ALA A 75 23.41 -10.06 -9.80
CA ALA A 75 24.36 -11.11 -9.46
C ALA A 75 25.70 -10.52 -8.98
N ARG A 76 26.41 -11.26 -8.12
CA ARG A 76 27.74 -10.86 -7.65
C ARG A 76 28.68 -10.70 -8.85
N GLY A 77 29.44 -9.60 -8.87
CA GLY A 77 30.36 -9.27 -9.97
C GLY A 77 29.72 -8.66 -11.21
N LYS A 78 28.38 -8.54 -11.28
CA LYS A 78 27.68 -7.84 -12.38
C LYS A 78 27.16 -6.48 -11.93
N ARG A 79 26.86 -5.59 -12.89
CA ARG A 79 26.21 -4.30 -12.63
C ARG A 79 24.88 -4.53 -11.92
N LYS A 80 24.67 -3.84 -10.79
CA LYS A 80 23.39 -3.84 -10.08
C LYS A 80 22.46 -2.76 -10.65
N THR A 81 21.18 -3.08 -10.77
CA THR A 81 20.13 -2.13 -11.18
C THR A 81 19.16 -1.89 -10.04
N TRP A 82 18.52 -0.72 -10.04
CA TRP A 82 17.45 -0.43 -9.09
C TRP A 82 16.22 -1.24 -9.48
N GLN A 83 15.67 -1.97 -8.51
CA GLN A 83 14.42 -2.70 -8.64
C GLN A 83 13.47 -2.25 -7.53
N CYS A 84 12.19 -2.09 -7.89
CA CYS A 84 11.14 -1.74 -6.96
C CYS A 84 10.27 -2.96 -6.66
N ARG A 85 10.23 -3.37 -5.39
CA ARG A 85 9.18 -4.26 -4.88
C ARG A 85 7.97 -3.41 -4.56
N ARG A 86 6.81 -3.74 -5.12
CA ARG A 86 5.54 -3.06 -4.82
C ARG A 86 4.58 -4.02 -4.15
N LEU A 87 3.84 -3.52 -3.15
CA LEU A 87 2.66 -4.20 -2.60
C LEU A 87 1.51 -3.20 -2.62
N ARG A 88 0.41 -3.58 -3.27
CA ARG A 88 -0.84 -2.83 -3.32
C ARG A 88 -1.79 -3.39 -2.27
N ILE A 89 -2.43 -2.50 -1.53
CA ILE A 89 -3.40 -2.83 -0.48
C ILE A 89 -4.65 -2.02 -0.78
N ASP A 90 -5.69 -2.72 -1.21
CA ASP A 90 -7.06 -2.24 -1.28
C ASP A 90 -7.90 -2.90 -0.17
N GLU A 91 -9.21 -2.69 -0.20
CA GLU A 91 -10.12 -3.23 0.81
C GLU A 91 -10.10 -4.76 0.88
N ASN A 92 -10.03 -5.44 -0.27
CA ASN A 92 -10.05 -6.91 -0.33
C ASN A 92 -8.77 -7.48 0.28
N ASN A 93 -7.62 -6.97 -0.15
CA ASN A 93 -6.33 -7.43 0.36
C ASN A 93 -6.15 -7.08 1.85
N LEU A 94 -6.63 -5.92 2.30
CA LEU A 94 -6.55 -5.53 3.71
C LEU A 94 -7.34 -6.50 4.61
N ARG A 95 -8.54 -6.91 4.19
CA ARG A 95 -9.35 -7.90 4.89
C ARG A 95 -8.61 -9.23 5.01
N GLN A 96 -8.02 -9.73 3.93
CA GLN A 96 -7.24 -10.98 3.93
C GLN A 96 -6.01 -10.92 4.84
N ILE A 97 -5.28 -9.78 4.84
CA ILE A 97 -4.08 -9.61 5.67
C ILE A 97 -4.42 -9.65 7.17
N ARG A 98 -5.56 -9.08 7.56
CA ARG A 98 -5.95 -8.94 8.97
C ARG A 98 -6.84 -10.07 9.48
N CYS A 99 -7.63 -10.67 8.60
CA CYS A 99 -8.53 -11.76 8.93
C CYS A 99 -8.24 -12.95 8.01
N PRO A 100 -7.17 -13.72 8.31
CA PRO A 100 -6.81 -14.86 7.47
C PRO A 100 -7.89 -15.96 7.45
N GLU A 101 -8.79 -15.97 8.43
CA GLU A 101 -9.87 -16.97 8.56
C GLU A 101 -11.05 -16.71 7.61
N VAL A 102 -11.33 -15.45 7.25
CA VAL A 102 -12.45 -15.06 6.37
C VAL A 102 -12.12 -15.24 4.88
N ALA A 103 -10.83 -15.41 4.53
CA ALA A 103 -10.40 -15.60 3.15
C ALA A 103 -10.79 -16.97 2.56
N ALA A 104 -11.08 -17.96 3.41
CA ALA A 104 -11.41 -19.32 2.99
C ALA A 104 -12.89 -19.49 2.59
N ASP A 105 -13.76 -18.53 2.93
CA ASP A 105 -15.22 -18.71 2.85
C ASP A 105 -15.90 -17.84 1.77
N ALA A 106 -15.11 -17.22 0.88
CA ALA A 106 -15.64 -16.59 -0.31
C ALA A 106 -16.01 -17.66 -1.35
N THR A 107 -17.07 -18.42 -1.06
CA THR A 107 -17.75 -19.20 -2.08
C THR A 107 -18.30 -18.21 -3.11
N PRO A 108 -17.97 -18.33 -4.41
CA PRO A 108 -18.54 -17.46 -5.42
C PRO A 108 -20.07 -17.58 -5.37
N PRO A 109 -20.81 -16.47 -5.58
CA PRO A 109 -22.27 -16.53 -5.60
C PRO A 109 -22.70 -17.58 -6.63
N PRO A 110 -23.72 -18.41 -6.32
CA PRO A 110 -24.20 -19.40 -7.27
C PRO A 110 -24.57 -18.67 -8.56
N GLU A 111 -23.99 -19.14 -9.66
CA GLU A 111 -24.37 -18.69 -11.00
C GLU A 111 -25.88 -18.89 -11.11
N CYS A 112 -26.61 -17.80 -11.42
CA CYS A 112 -28.01 -17.91 -11.78
C CYS A 112 -28.07 -18.78 -13.04
N GLU A 113 -28.52 -20.02 -12.90
CA GLU A 113 -28.92 -20.86 -14.01
C GLU A 113 -30.13 -20.20 -14.69
N ASP A 114 -29.86 -19.40 -15.72
CA ASP A 114 -30.83 -19.05 -16.75
C ASP A 114 -31.04 -20.30 -17.61
N ASP A 115 -32.08 -21.08 -17.36
CA ASP A 115 -32.58 -22.02 -18.36
C ASP A 115 -34.10 -22.22 -18.29
N SER A 116 -34.75 -21.54 -19.24
CA SER A 116 -35.82 -22.00 -20.16
C SER A 116 -37.14 -22.56 -19.60
#